data_AF-A0A034W7R8-F1
#
_entry.id   AF-A0A034W7R8-F1
#
_cell.length_a   1.000
_cell.length_b   1.000
_cell.length_c   1.000
_cell.angle_alpha   90.00
_cell.angle_beta   90.00
_cell.angle_gamma   90.00
#
_symmetry.space_group_name_H-M   'P 1'
#
loop_
_entity.id
_entity.type
_entity.pdbx_description
1 polymer ?
#
loop_
_entity_poly.entity_id
_entity_poly.type
_entity_poly.pdbx_seq_one_letter_code
_entity_poly.pdbx_strand_id
1 'polypeptide(L)'
;MRWEQMPDEMSDTVVEILSAKECEIVVRNALKLSSDESTKILSYALEKGSNELVGFMGEYFKLRVQIADEQSPEGTRELCCFVKSVPVSNELQRAECERKNFFRKEICAYTAILANIQKYATTKLSAECYYTRSDLLVLEDLFAAAISHAFGTAACRQHCMGGKGRRQYRKAIRGFSF
;
A
#
# COMPACT_ATOMS: atom_id res chain seq x y z
N MET A 1 -32.41 -1.38 -39.15
CA MET A 1 -31.82 -0.37 -38.25
C MET A 1 -30.61 -1.00 -37.61
N ARG A 2 -29.41 -0.57 -38.02
CA ARG A 2 -28.12 -1.17 -37.68
C ARG A 2 -27.40 -0.16 -36.79
N TRP A 3 -27.32 -0.44 -35.49
CA TRP A 3 -26.56 0.38 -34.57
C TRP A 3 -25.09 0.02 -34.75
N GLU A 4 -24.39 0.87 -35.49
CA GLU A 4 -22.97 0.76 -35.72
C GLU A 4 -22.21 1.05 -34.44
N GLN A 5 -21.18 0.21 -34.25
CA GLN A 5 -20.21 0.16 -33.18
C GLN A 5 -19.70 1.56 -32.78
N MET A 6 -19.78 1.88 -31.49
CA MET A 6 -18.93 2.90 -30.89
C MET A 6 -17.71 2.20 -30.30
N PRO A 7 -16.48 2.48 -30.78
CA PRO A 7 -15.27 2.04 -30.10
C PRO A 7 -15.09 2.94 -28.89
N ASP A 8 -15.35 2.42 -27.70
CA ASP A 8 -14.89 3.06 -26.47
C ASP A 8 -13.41 2.72 -26.32
N GLU A 9 -12.58 3.40 -27.11
CA GLU A 9 -11.15 3.54 -26.81
C GLU A 9 -11.04 4.30 -25.49
N MET A 10 -11.22 3.57 -24.40
CA MET A 10 -10.76 3.96 -23.08
C MET A 10 -9.23 4.00 -23.15
N SER A 11 -8.72 5.16 -23.59
CA SER A 11 -7.30 5.48 -23.51
C SER A 11 -6.88 5.28 -22.06
N ASP A 12 -6.10 4.24 -21.83
CA ASP A 12 -5.48 3.93 -20.54
C ASP A 12 -4.40 4.99 -20.32
N THR A 13 -4.84 6.22 -20.02
CA THR A 13 -3.95 7.29 -19.61
C THR A 13 -3.45 6.85 -18.25
N VAL A 14 -2.29 6.21 -18.23
CA VAL A 14 -1.61 5.80 -17.02
C VAL A 14 -1.33 7.08 -16.24
N VAL A 15 -2.22 7.42 -15.32
CA VAL A 15 -1.98 8.51 -14.37
C VAL A 15 -0.83 8.04 -13.49
N GLU A 16 0.33 8.66 -13.67
CA GLU A 16 1.50 8.39 -12.84
C GLU A 16 1.22 8.94 -11.43
N ILE A 17 0.77 8.06 -10.53
CA ILE A 17 0.38 8.44 -9.16
C ILE A 17 1.61 8.82 -8.32
N LEU A 18 2.73 8.12 -8.52
CA LEU A 18 4.00 8.35 -7.83
C LEU A 18 5.15 8.40 -8.84
N SER A 19 5.97 9.45 -8.74
CA SER A 19 7.21 9.60 -9.50
C SER A 19 8.37 8.85 -8.87
N ALA A 20 9.42 8.59 -9.66
CA ALA A 20 10.65 7.96 -9.18
C ALA A 20 11.27 8.68 -7.96
N LYS A 21 11.27 10.02 -7.96
CA LYS A 21 11.80 10.83 -6.85
C LYS A 21 10.97 10.68 -5.58
N GLU A 22 9.65 10.52 -5.71
CA GLU A 22 8.78 10.27 -4.55
C GLU A 22 8.99 8.85 -4.03
N CYS A 23 9.19 7.86 -4.90
CA CYS A 23 9.58 6.51 -4.51
C CYS A 23 10.92 6.49 -3.73
N GLU A 24 11.90 7.29 -4.11
CA GLU A 24 13.15 7.46 -3.34
C GLU A 24 12.91 7.99 -1.93
N ILE A 25 12.01 8.97 -1.78
CA ILE A 25 11.64 9.51 -0.47
C ILE A 25 10.94 8.44 0.37
N VAL A 26 10.01 7.70 -0.23
CA VAL A 26 9.31 6.59 0.44
C VAL A 26 10.30 5.55 0.94
N VAL A 27 11.22 5.08 0.09
CA VAL A 27 12.24 4.08 0.47
C VAL A 27 13.12 4.62 1.58
N ARG A 28 13.62 5.86 1.47
CA ARG A 28 14.45 6.48 2.50
C ARG A 28 13.74 6.50 3.86
N ASN A 29 12.48 6.92 3.87
CA ASN A 29 11.70 7.05 5.11
C ASN A 29 11.33 5.67 5.69
N ALA A 30 10.98 4.70 4.85
CA ALA A 30 10.63 3.35 5.27
C ALA A 30 11.83 2.59 5.85
N LEU A 31 13.02 2.78 5.27
CA LEU A 31 14.27 2.18 5.74
C LEU A 31 14.94 2.98 6.87
N LYS A 32 14.41 4.17 7.20
CA LYS A 32 14.98 5.09 8.20
C LYS A 32 16.45 5.43 7.91
N LEU A 33 16.79 5.58 6.62
CA LEU A 33 18.15 5.94 6.21
C LEU A 33 18.50 7.34 6.69
N SER A 34 19.74 7.50 7.14
CA SER A 34 20.34 8.80 7.42
C SER A 34 20.63 9.58 6.13
N SER A 35 21.02 10.85 6.26
CA SER A 35 21.31 11.73 5.11
C SER A 35 22.45 11.23 4.22
N ASP A 36 23.39 10.48 4.80
CA ASP A 36 24.59 9.98 4.11
C ASP A 36 24.39 8.57 3.54
N GLU A 37 23.31 7.89 3.93
CA GLU A 37 22.95 6.58 3.42
C GLU A 37 22.08 6.72 2.16
N SER A 38 22.42 5.93 1.15
CA SER A 38 21.61 5.82 -0.06
C SER A 38 21.39 4.36 -0.40
N THR A 39 20.20 4.08 -0.95
CA THR A 39 19.83 2.77 -1.44
C THR A 39 19.49 2.90 -2.91
N LYS A 40 19.99 1.98 -3.73
CA LYS A 40 19.70 1.97 -5.16
C LYS A 40 18.35 1.32 -5.41
N ILE A 41 17.40 2.09 -5.94
CA ILE A 41 16.14 1.57 -6.49
C ILE A 41 16.44 0.94 -7.85
N LEU A 42 16.01 -0.32 -8.02
CA LEU A 42 16.15 -1.07 -9.27
C LEU A 42 14.91 -0.93 -10.14
N SER A 43 13.73 -1.00 -9.52
CA SER A 43 12.44 -0.81 -10.18
C SER A 43 11.35 -0.52 -9.15
N TYR A 44 10.24 0.08 -9.59
CA TYR A 44 9.02 0.18 -8.79
C TYR A 44 7.79 -0.15 -9.64
N ALA A 45 6.76 -0.68 -8.99
CA ALA A 45 5.47 -0.99 -9.60
C ALA A 45 4.35 -0.54 -8.66
N LEU A 46 3.27 -0.03 -9.25
CA LEU A 46 2.08 0.39 -8.52
C LEU A 46 0.88 -0.41 -9.03
N GLU A 47 0.33 -1.25 -8.17
CA GLU A 47 -0.79 -2.15 -8.50
C GLU A 47 -2.06 -1.63 -7.83
N LYS A 48 -3.17 -1.48 -8.56
CA LYS A 48 -4.45 -1.13 -7.95
C LYS A 48 -4.87 -2.23 -6.97
N GLY A 49 -5.33 -1.84 -5.78
CA GLY A 49 -5.86 -2.77 -4.79
C GLY A 49 -7.03 -3.57 -5.36
N SER A 50 -7.30 -4.76 -4.81
CA SER A 50 -8.41 -5.59 -5.26
C SER A 50 -9.74 -4.83 -5.16
N ASN A 51 -10.68 -5.13 -6.07
CA ASN A 51 -11.99 -4.47 -6.12
C ASN A 51 -12.81 -4.61 -4.82
N GLU A 52 -12.44 -5.53 -3.93
CA GLU A 52 -13.06 -5.72 -2.62
C GLU A 52 -12.71 -4.61 -1.62
N LEU A 53 -11.61 -3.89 -1.85
CA LEU A 53 -11.13 -2.82 -0.99
C LEU A 53 -11.50 -1.42 -1.50
N VAL A 54 -12.28 -1.26 -2.58
CA VAL A 54 -12.58 0.07 -3.13
C VAL A 54 -13.33 0.91 -2.09
N GLY A 55 -12.60 1.86 -1.50
CA GLY A 55 -13.12 2.74 -0.48
C GLY A 55 -13.94 3.83 -1.12
N PHE A 56 -15.09 4.17 -0.53
CA PHE A 56 -15.86 5.34 -0.96
C PHE A 56 -15.07 6.66 -0.81
N MET A 57 -13.94 6.67 -0.07
CA MET A 57 -13.23 7.88 0.32
C MET A 57 -11.81 8.00 -0.26
N GLY A 58 -11.48 7.18 -1.26
CA GLY A 58 -10.18 7.18 -1.91
C GLY A 58 -9.91 5.88 -2.64
N GLU A 59 -8.93 5.90 -3.52
CA GLU A 59 -8.42 4.72 -4.18
C GLU A 59 -7.17 4.18 -3.50
N TYR A 60 -6.96 2.88 -3.64
CA TYR A 60 -5.88 2.17 -2.97
C TYR A 60 -5.00 1.47 -3.98
N PHE A 61 -3.71 1.49 -3.70
CA PHE A 61 -2.69 0.84 -4.51
C PHE A 61 -1.66 0.16 -3.60
N LYS A 62 -0.98 -0.84 -4.15
CA LYS A 62 0.21 -1.45 -3.56
C LYS A 62 1.41 -0.96 -4.34
N LEU A 63 2.30 -0.25 -3.65
CA LEU A 63 3.61 0.12 -4.17
C LEU A 63 4.58 -0.99 -3.83
N ARG A 64 5.22 -1.57 -4.85
CA ARG A 64 6.33 -2.51 -4.71
C ARG A 64 7.58 -1.82 -5.22
N VAL A 65 8.61 -1.72 -4.37
CA VAL A 65 9.90 -1.16 -4.75
C VAL A 65 10.97 -2.23 -4.59
N GLN A 66 11.64 -2.56 -5.68
CA GLN A 66 12.80 -3.43 -5.68
C GLN A 66 14.04 -2.58 -5.46
N ILE A 67 14.80 -2.91 -4.42
CA ILE A 67 16.01 -2.20 -4.03
C ILE A 67 17.20 -3.15 -3.98
N ALA A 68 18.38 -2.64 -4.30
CA ALA A 68 19.62 -3.39 -4.14
C ALA A 68 19.89 -3.66 -2.66
N ASP A 69 20.28 -4.89 -2.34
CA ASP A 69 20.62 -5.32 -0.99
C ASP A 69 21.71 -6.39 -1.07
N GLU A 70 22.95 -5.99 -0.78
CA GLU A 70 24.12 -6.87 -0.83
C GLU A 70 24.11 -7.95 0.27
N GLN A 71 23.29 -7.77 1.32
CA GLN A 71 23.14 -8.75 2.38
C GLN A 71 22.12 -9.85 2.02
N SER A 72 21.35 -9.64 0.96
CA SER A 72 20.39 -10.60 0.44
C SER A 72 21.08 -11.60 -0.51
N PRO A 73 20.75 -12.91 -0.44
CA PRO A 73 21.28 -13.91 -1.38
C PRO A 73 20.99 -13.61 -2.85
N GLU A 74 19.92 -12.85 -3.10
CA GLU A 74 19.44 -12.47 -4.43
C GLU A 74 20.03 -11.11 -4.87
N GLY A 75 20.80 -10.44 -4.00
CA GLY A 75 21.34 -9.10 -4.21
C GLY A 75 20.26 -8.00 -4.19
N THR A 76 19.02 -8.36 -3.87
CA THR A 76 17.84 -7.48 -3.92
C THR A 76 16.88 -7.77 -2.79
N ARG A 77 16.10 -6.78 -2.37
CA ARG A 77 14.94 -6.94 -1.49
C ARG A 77 13.76 -6.12 -1.99
N GLU A 78 12.55 -6.55 -1.65
CA GLU A 78 11.32 -5.84 -1.98
C GLU A 78 10.80 -5.06 -0.77
N LEU A 79 10.44 -3.80 -0.98
CA LEU A 79 9.67 -2.97 -0.05
C LEU A 79 8.22 -2.88 -0.55
N CYS A 80 7.26 -3.26 0.29
CA CYS A 80 5.84 -3.15 0.02
C CYS A 80 5.22 -2.03 0.85
N CYS A 81 4.50 -1.13 0.19
CA CYS A 81 3.78 -0.04 0.84
C CYS A 81 2.33 0.01 0.38
N PHE A 82 1.46 0.46 1.28
CA PHE A 82 0.08 0.78 0.99
C PHE A 82 -0.03 2.24 0.56
N VAL A 83 -0.57 2.49 -0.62
CA VAL A 83 -0.79 3.85 -1.12
C VAL A 83 -2.29 4.11 -1.12
N LYS A 84 -2.69 5.24 -0.56
CA LYS A 84 -4.04 5.75 -0.68
C LYS A 84 -3.98 7.08 -1.41
N SER A 85 -4.81 7.26 -2.43
CA SER A 85 -4.95 8.51 -3.16
C SER A 85 -6.39 8.99 -3.18
N VAL A 86 -6.58 10.25 -3.56
CA VAL A 86 -7.88 10.71 -4.07
C VAL A 86 -8.30 9.83 -5.27
N PRO A 87 -9.60 9.67 -5.53
CA PRO A 87 -10.08 8.86 -6.64
C PRO A 87 -9.52 9.32 -7.98
N VAL A 88 -8.78 8.46 -8.67
CA VAL A 88 -8.23 8.69 -10.01
C VAL A 88 -9.21 8.23 -11.08
N SER A 89 -9.91 7.11 -10.87
CA SER A 89 -10.83 6.57 -11.87
C SER A 89 -12.26 7.12 -11.80
N ASN A 90 -12.59 8.01 -10.85
CA ASN A 90 -13.94 8.55 -10.68
C ASN A 90 -13.94 10.04 -10.30
N GLU A 91 -14.24 10.91 -11.27
CA GLU A 91 -14.24 12.36 -11.10
C GLU A 91 -15.30 12.87 -10.13
N LEU A 92 -16.51 12.28 -10.14
CA LEU A 92 -17.59 12.69 -9.23
C LEU A 92 -17.21 12.40 -7.77
N GLN A 93 -16.61 11.24 -7.54
CA GLN A 93 -16.11 10.85 -6.22
C GLN A 93 -14.95 11.74 -5.79
N ARG A 94 -14.02 12.06 -6.70
CA ARG A 94 -12.93 13.02 -6.47
C ARG A 94 -13.47 14.38 -6.04
N ALA A 95 -14.42 14.94 -6.79
CA ALA A 95 -15.02 16.23 -6.48
C ALA A 95 -15.66 16.27 -5.08
N GLU A 96 -16.35 15.19 -4.69
CA GLU A 96 -16.90 15.08 -3.33
C GLU A 96 -15.82 14.96 -2.24
N CYS A 97 -14.75 14.20 -2.50
CA CYS A 97 -13.60 14.10 -1.60
C CYS A 97 -12.89 15.44 -1.39
N GLU A 98 -12.69 16.21 -2.46
CA GLU A 98 -12.08 17.54 -2.46
C GLU A 98 -12.98 18.55 -1.74
N ARG A 99 -14.27 18.59 -2.07
CA ARG A 99 -15.26 19.47 -1.40
C ARG A 99 -15.28 19.26 0.12
N LYS A 100 -15.15 18.02 0.57
CA LYS A 100 -15.13 17.66 2.00
C LYS A 100 -13.75 17.77 2.66
N ASN A 101 -12.72 18.12 1.89
CA ASN A 101 -11.31 18.14 2.31
C ASN A 101 -10.90 16.84 2.99
N PHE A 102 -11.35 15.70 2.47
CA PHE A 102 -11.19 14.41 3.13
C PHE A 102 -9.71 14.05 3.29
N PHE A 103 -8.96 14.16 2.21
CA PHE A 103 -7.55 13.80 2.16
C PHE A 103 -6.67 14.68 3.05
N ARG A 104 -6.96 15.99 3.10
CA ARG A 104 -6.29 16.92 4.02
C ARG A 104 -6.48 16.52 5.49
N LYS A 105 -7.67 16.06 5.87
CA LYS A 105 -7.95 15.58 7.22
C LYS A 105 -7.18 14.29 7.52
N GLU A 106 -7.11 13.38 6.56
CA GLU A 106 -6.38 12.12 6.70
C GLU A 106 -4.87 12.33 6.83
N ILE A 107 -4.29 13.20 6.00
CA ILE A 107 -2.87 13.60 6.12
C ILE A 107 -2.61 14.18 7.51
N CYS A 108 -3.44 15.12 7.98
CA CYS A 108 -3.33 15.70 9.31
C CYS A 108 -3.45 14.65 10.43
N ALA A 109 -4.33 13.65 10.26
CA ALA A 109 -4.47 12.57 11.21
C ALA A 109 -3.16 11.78 11.35
N TYR A 110 -2.51 11.40 10.25
CA TYR A 110 -1.25 10.66 10.31
C TYR A 110 -0.05 11.51 10.73
N THR A 111 0.08 12.74 10.25
CA THR A 111 1.29 13.55 10.47
C THR A 111 1.27 14.35 11.78
N ALA A 112 0.09 14.73 12.29
CA ALA A 112 -0.03 15.55 13.48
C ALA A 112 -0.71 14.83 14.64
N ILE A 113 -1.88 14.22 14.42
CA ILE A 113 -2.68 13.67 15.53
C ILE A 113 -2.09 12.36 16.03
N LEU A 114 -2.00 11.34 15.17
CA LEU A 114 -1.52 10.00 15.52
C LEU A 114 -0.05 10.05 15.96
N ALA A 115 0.78 10.84 15.28
CA ALA A 115 2.17 11.06 15.67
C ALA A 115 2.31 11.63 17.10
N ASN A 116 1.40 12.51 17.53
CA ASN A 116 1.41 13.06 18.89
C ASN A 116 0.84 12.07 19.91
N ILE A 117 -0.20 11.31 19.57
CA ILE A 117 -0.79 10.30 20.47
C ILE A 117 0.20 9.14 20.69
N GLN A 118 0.93 8.72 19.65
CA GLN A 118 1.91 7.62 19.72
C GLN A 118 2.98 7.84 20.80
N LYS A 119 3.32 9.10 21.13
CA LYS A 119 4.28 9.45 22.20
C LYS A 119 3.86 8.96 23.59
N TYR A 120 2.56 8.74 23.79
CA TYR A 120 1.99 8.30 25.06
C TYR A 120 1.65 6.80 25.08
N ALA A 121 1.87 6.08 23.98
CA ALA A 121 1.63 4.65 23.89
C ALA A 121 2.96 3.89 23.83
N THR A 122 3.02 2.76 24.54
CA THR A 122 4.16 1.84 24.51
C THR A 122 4.13 0.91 23.30
N THR A 123 2.99 0.80 22.64
CA THR A 123 2.77 -0.01 21.45
C THR A 123 2.46 0.87 20.24
N LYS A 124 2.74 0.35 19.05
CA LYS A 124 2.43 1.01 17.78
C LYS A 124 0.91 1.06 17.59
N LEU A 125 0.36 2.26 17.43
CA LEU A 125 -1.08 2.51 17.34
C LEU A 125 -1.61 2.56 15.91
N SER A 126 -0.75 2.88 14.94
CA SER A 126 -1.13 3.05 13.54
C SER A 126 -0.02 2.58 12.60
N ALA A 127 -0.36 2.41 11.32
CA ALA A 127 0.62 2.25 10.26
C ALA A 127 1.61 3.43 10.27
N GLU A 128 2.89 3.13 10.00
CA GLU A 128 3.87 4.19 9.74
C GLU A 128 3.53 4.92 8.44
N CYS A 129 3.67 6.25 8.43
CA CYS A 129 3.45 7.08 7.26
C CYS A 129 4.80 7.48 6.65
N TYR A 130 5.08 6.99 5.45
CA TYR A 130 6.37 7.19 4.78
C TYR A 130 6.39 8.42 3.88
N TYR A 131 5.25 8.80 3.31
CA TYR A 131 5.18 9.96 2.43
C TYR A 131 3.76 10.53 2.36
N THR A 132 3.66 11.84 2.19
CA THR A 132 2.39 12.52 1.94
C THR A 132 2.55 13.56 0.85
N ARG A 133 1.51 13.70 0.04
CA ARG A 133 1.28 14.77 -0.94
C ARG A 133 -0.17 15.24 -0.77
N SER A 134 -0.55 16.39 -1.31
CA SER A 134 -1.90 16.94 -1.12
C SER A 134 -3.05 16.00 -1.54
N ASP A 135 -2.76 15.04 -2.40
CA ASP A 135 -3.67 14.12 -3.07
C ASP A 135 -3.41 12.64 -2.75
N LEU A 136 -2.35 12.29 -2.00
CA LEU A 136 -2.03 10.90 -1.63
C LEU A 136 -1.24 10.78 -0.32
N LEU A 137 -1.25 9.58 0.25
CA LEU A 137 -0.34 9.17 1.31
C LEU A 137 0.17 7.74 1.08
N VAL A 138 1.41 7.50 1.49
CA VAL A 138 2.07 6.20 1.43
C VAL A 138 2.33 5.73 2.85
N LEU A 139 1.81 4.56 3.16
CA LEU A 139 1.79 3.95 4.48
C LEU A 139 2.48 2.59 4.45
N GLU A 140 2.86 2.11 5.62
CA GLU A 140 3.21 0.72 5.87
C GLU A 140 2.11 -0.25 5.39
N ASP A 141 2.51 -1.30 4.66
CA ASP A 141 1.61 -2.40 4.35
C ASP A 141 1.46 -3.33 5.55
N LEU A 142 0.37 -3.16 6.29
CA LEU A 142 0.06 -3.96 7.48
C LEU A 142 -0.15 -5.46 7.18
N PHE A 143 -0.53 -5.84 5.95
CA PHE A 143 -0.64 -7.25 5.58
C PHE A 143 0.74 -7.87 5.40
N ALA A 144 1.68 -7.15 4.79
CA ALA A 144 3.07 -7.60 4.67
C ALA A 144 3.76 -7.67 6.05
N ALA A 145 3.49 -6.70 6.93
CA ALA A 145 4.04 -6.66 8.28
C ALA A 145 3.50 -7.82 9.16
N ALA A 146 2.20 -8.10 9.11
CA ALA A 146 1.59 -9.18 9.89
C ALA A 146 2.15 -10.56 9.55
N ILE A 147 2.46 -10.80 8.27
CA ILE A 147 3.06 -12.08 7.82
C ILE A 147 4.52 -12.20 8.31
N SER A 148 5.28 -11.11 8.31
CA SER A 148 6.67 -11.08 8.79
C SER A 148 6.80 -11.34 10.30
N HIS A 149 5.76 -11.04 11.07
CA HIS A 149 5.71 -11.35 12.51
C HIS A 149 5.26 -12.78 12.82
N ALA A 150 4.50 -13.42 11.92
CA ALA A 150 4.05 -14.81 12.07
C ALA A 150 5.08 -15.82 11.56
N PHE A 151 5.91 -15.45 10.58
CA PHE A 151 6.99 -16.25 10.03
C PHE A 151 8.28 -15.44 10.09
N GLY A 152 9.21 -15.82 10.99
CA GLY A 152 10.49 -15.13 11.14
C GLY A 152 11.16 -14.86 9.79
N THR A 153 11.42 -13.58 9.52
CA THR A 153 12.25 -13.01 8.44
C THR A 153 12.45 -13.92 7.21
N ALA A 154 11.50 -13.93 6.28
CA ALA A 154 11.76 -14.14 4.85
C ALA A 154 10.55 -13.75 3.99
N ALA A 155 10.77 -12.75 3.14
CA ALA A 155 10.16 -12.52 1.82
C ALA A 155 8.63 -12.32 1.71
N CYS A 156 8.26 -11.12 1.23
CA CYS A 156 7.03 -10.90 0.49
C CYS A 156 7.11 -11.63 -0.87
N ARG A 157 6.92 -12.96 -0.88
CA ARG A 157 6.70 -13.71 -2.12
C ARG A 157 5.24 -14.12 -2.20
N GLN A 158 4.56 -13.52 -3.19
CA GLN A 158 3.37 -14.01 -3.88
C GLN A 158 2.25 -14.62 -3.02
N HIS A 159 1.24 -13.78 -2.73
CA HIS A 159 -0.12 -14.29 -2.55
C HIS A 159 -1.16 -13.27 -3.00
N CYS A 160 -1.37 -13.19 -4.32
CA CYS A 160 -2.60 -12.72 -4.95
C CYS A 160 -2.79 -13.52 -6.24
N MET A 161 -3.03 -14.83 -6.12
CA MET A 161 -3.65 -15.60 -7.20
C MET A 161 -5.14 -15.72 -6.89
N GLY A 162 -5.95 -15.32 -7.87
CA GLY A 162 -7.41 -15.27 -7.81
C GLY A 162 -8.05 -16.60 -7.40
N GLY A 163 -9.22 -16.47 -6.76
CA GLY A 163 -9.88 -17.55 -6.06
C GLY A 163 -10.42 -18.70 -6.92
N LYS A 164 -10.59 -19.84 -6.26
CA LYS A 164 -11.75 -20.73 -6.36
C LYS A 164 -11.65 -21.82 -5.28
N GLY A 165 -12.73 -22.03 -4.54
CA GLY A 165 -12.97 -23.30 -3.84
C GLY A 165 -12.96 -23.23 -2.32
N ARG A 166 -14.11 -22.89 -1.74
CA ARG A 166 -14.48 -23.33 -0.39
C ARG A 166 -14.45 -24.86 -0.35
N ARG A 167 -13.66 -25.48 0.54
CA ARG A 167 -13.95 -26.81 1.11
C ARG A 167 -13.42 -26.91 2.54
N GLN A 168 -14.40 -26.90 3.45
CA GLN A 168 -14.46 -27.52 4.78
C GLN A 168 -13.18 -28.11 5.37
N TYR A 169 -12.78 -27.60 6.55
CA TYR A 169 -12.16 -28.45 7.57
C TYR A 169 -13.10 -28.56 8.77
N ARG A 170 -13.72 -29.74 8.88
CA ARG A 170 -14.41 -30.24 10.07
C ARG A 170 -13.43 -31.19 10.79
N LYS A 171 -13.40 -31.10 12.13
CA LYS A 171 -12.82 -32.03 13.12
C LYS A 171 -11.28 -32.07 13.25
N ALA A 172 -10.78 -31.70 14.43
CA ALA A 172 -10.53 -32.67 15.50
C ALA A 172 -10.36 -31.96 16.85
N ILE A 173 -11.35 -32.08 17.75
CA ILE A 173 -11.13 -31.95 19.19
C ILE A 173 -10.95 -33.37 19.71
N ARG A 174 -9.71 -33.72 20.04
CA ARG A 174 -9.29 -34.79 20.97
C ARG A 174 -8.06 -34.17 21.64
N GLY A 175 -8.15 -33.70 22.88
CA GLY A 175 -8.27 -34.52 24.08
C GLY A 175 -6.88 -34.59 24.70
N PHE A 176 -6.63 -33.82 25.75
CA PHE A 176 -5.49 -34.00 26.64
C PHE A 176 -5.90 -33.58 28.04
N SER A 177 -6.19 -34.58 28.88
CA SER A 177 -6.03 -34.51 30.33
C SER A 177 -4.55 -34.66 30.62
N PHE A 178 -3.98 -33.77 31.41
CA PHE A 178 -3.20 -34.07 32.61
C PHE A 178 -3.41 -32.93 33.60
#